data_AF-A0A7V0Q8R4-F1
#
_entry.id   AF-A0A7V0Q8R4-F1
#
_cell.length_a   1.000
_cell.length_b   1.000
_cell.length_c   1.000
_cell.angle_alpha   90.00
_cell.angle_beta   90.00
_cell.angle_gamma   90.00
#
_symmetry.space_group_name_H-M   'P 1'
#
loop_
_entity.id
_entity.type
_entity.pdbx_description
1 polymer ?
#
loop_
_entity_poly.entity_id
_entity_poly.type
_entity_poly.pdbx_seq_one_letter_code
_entity_poly.pdbx_strand_id
1 'polypeptide(L)'
;KAPLQISEDDIHLIDGYVGRGYALSRPEELQVIKDVARLEGIFLDPTYTGKAMFGLMDQIKKGRFRKGQNILFIHTGGIYGLFPKRQMCFGGPDAPEFPDAEAF
;
A
#
# COMPACT_ATOMS: atom_id res chain seq x y z
N LYS A 1 -24.39 -25.35 6.08
CA LYS A 1 -24.27 -23.89 6.28
C LYS A 1 -25.26 -23.23 5.33
N ALA A 2 -26.04 -22.25 5.79
CA ALA A 2 -26.86 -21.44 4.88
C ALA A 2 -25.93 -20.66 3.91
N PRO A 3 -26.34 -20.43 2.66
CA PRO A 3 -25.55 -19.64 1.72
C PRO A 3 -25.40 -18.20 2.22
N LEU A 4 -24.19 -17.66 2.11
CA LEU A 4 -23.94 -16.25 2.38
C LEU A 4 -24.63 -15.43 1.29
N GLN A 5 -25.58 -14.60 1.67
CA GLN A 5 -26.19 -13.61 0.78
C GLN A 5 -25.30 -12.37 0.83
N ILE A 6 -24.81 -11.92 -0.34
CA ILE A 6 -24.03 -10.69 -0.49
C ILE A 6 -24.82 -9.75 -1.40
N SER A 7 -24.97 -8.50 -0.96
CA SER A 7 -25.56 -7.40 -1.70
C SER A 7 -24.48 -6.41 -2.17
N GLU A 8 -24.84 -5.47 -3.04
CA GLU A 8 -23.90 -4.42 -3.48
C GLU A 8 -23.44 -3.53 -2.30
N ASP A 9 -24.32 -3.30 -1.32
CA ASP A 9 -24.03 -2.49 -0.13
C ASP A 9 -22.96 -3.14 0.78
N ASP A 10 -22.70 -4.44 0.64
CA ASP A 10 -21.63 -5.14 1.36
C ASP A 10 -20.25 -4.90 0.73
N ILE A 11 -20.18 -4.37 -0.50
CA ILE A 11 -18.97 -4.18 -1.28
C ILE A 11 -18.56 -2.71 -1.24
N HIS A 12 -17.56 -2.39 -0.41
CA HIS A 12 -17.02 -1.04 -0.33
C HIS A 12 -15.69 -0.95 -1.08
N LEU A 13 -15.69 -0.22 -2.20
CA LEU A 13 -14.48 0.11 -2.95
C LEU A 13 -13.99 1.51 -2.58
N ILE A 14 -12.72 1.62 -2.21
CA ILE A 14 -12.06 2.91 -2.01
C ILE A 14 -10.99 3.06 -3.09
N ASP A 15 -11.31 3.85 -4.11
CA ASP A 15 -10.42 4.13 -5.22
C ASP A 15 -9.54 5.37 -4.95
N GLY A 16 -8.64 5.69 -5.89
CA GLY A 16 -7.74 6.85 -5.83
C GLY A 16 -6.35 6.53 -5.26
N TYR A 17 -6.13 5.32 -4.74
CA TYR A 17 -4.84 4.87 -4.19
C TYR A 17 -4.00 4.03 -5.17
N VAL A 18 -4.41 3.95 -6.44
CA VAL A 18 -3.59 3.32 -7.49
C VAL A 18 -2.31 4.11 -7.79
N GLY A 19 -2.24 5.38 -7.36
CA GLY A 19 -1.02 6.17 -7.46
C GLY A 19 -0.73 6.62 -8.89
N ARG A 20 0.44 6.24 -9.41
CA ARG A 20 0.82 6.49 -10.81
C ARG A 20 0.32 5.43 -11.79
N GLY A 21 -0.35 4.38 -11.31
CA GLY A 21 -0.79 3.24 -12.12
C GLY A 21 -0.24 1.91 -11.60
N TYR A 22 -0.57 0.83 -12.31
CA TYR A 22 -0.14 -0.51 -11.94
C TYR A 22 1.39 -0.62 -11.92
N ALA A 23 1.94 -1.25 -10.88
CA ALA A 23 3.39 -1.41 -10.64
C ALA A 23 4.22 -0.11 -10.54
N LEU A 24 3.62 1.08 -10.68
CA LEU A 24 4.29 2.36 -10.54
C LEU A 24 4.07 2.91 -9.14
N SER A 25 5.12 3.44 -8.51
CA SER A 25 5.07 3.90 -7.11
C SER A 25 5.34 5.39 -6.99
N ARG A 26 4.72 6.04 -6.01
CA ARG A 26 5.05 7.42 -5.61
C ARG A 26 6.01 7.44 -4.42
N PRO A 27 6.82 8.51 -4.22
CA PRO A 27 7.72 8.60 -3.08
C PRO A 27 7.03 8.38 -1.72
N GLU A 28 5.84 8.95 -1.54
CA GLU A 28 5.07 8.84 -0.31
C GLU A 28 4.54 7.41 -0.04
N GLU A 29 4.24 6.65 -1.09
CA GLU A 29 3.84 5.23 -0.98
C GLU A 29 5.04 4.39 -0.51
N LEU A 30 6.22 4.64 -1.08
CA LEU A 30 7.45 3.94 -0.68
C LEU A 30 7.87 4.32 0.74
N GLN A 31 7.61 5.55 1.18
CA GLN A 31 7.87 5.99 2.54
C GLN A 31 7.01 5.22 3.55
N VAL A 32 5.73 4.97 3.25
CA VAL A 32 4.88 4.13 4.11
C VAL A 32 5.45 2.71 4.25
N ILE A 33 5.96 2.12 3.17
CA ILE A 33 6.59 0.79 3.22
C ILE A 33 7.83 0.80 4.13
N LYS A 34 8.68 1.84 4.01
CA LYS A 34 9.84 2.03 4.89
C LYS A 34 9.42 2.14 6.36
N ASP A 35 8.41 2.96 6.65
CA ASP A 35 7.98 3.25 8.01
C ASP A 35 7.39 2.00 8.67
N VAL A 36 6.50 1.28 7.97
CA VAL A 36 5.90 0.03 8.47
C VAL A 36 6.97 -1.03 8.72
N ALA A 37 7.95 -1.18 7.81
CA ALA A 37 9.05 -2.10 8.01
C ALA A 37 9.91 -1.73 9.23
N ARG A 38 10.19 -0.44 9.43
CA ARG A 38 11.02 0.06 10.53
C ARG A 38 10.33 0.01 11.89
N LEU A 39 9.04 0.29 11.95
CA LEU A 39 8.28 0.38 13.18
C LEU A 39 7.74 -0.97 13.63
N GLU A 40 7.28 -1.80 12.68
CA GLU A 40 6.54 -3.02 12.98
C GLU A 40 7.25 -4.30 12.50
N GLY A 41 8.34 -4.19 11.74
CA GLY A 41 9.03 -5.34 11.15
C GLY A 41 8.25 -6.04 10.03
N ILE A 42 7.23 -5.37 9.47
CA ILE A 42 6.36 -5.91 8.41
C ILE A 42 6.78 -5.36 7.05
N PHE A 43 7.04 -6.24 6.08
CA PHE A 43 7.44 -5.85 4.72
C PHE A 43 6.27 -5.87 3.75
N LEU A 44 5.84 -4.69 3.31
CA LEU A 44 4.83 -4.50 2.28
C LEU A 44 5.47 -4.41 0.88
N ASP A 45 4.72 -4.77 -0.14
CA ASP A 45 5.14 -4.64 -1.53
C ASP A 45 4.71 -3.29 -2.15
N PRO A 46 5.43 -2.79 -3.17
CA PRO A 46 5.16 -1.49 -3.77
C PRO A 46 3.97 -1.45 -4.75
N THR A 47 3.42 -2.61 -5.12
CA THR A 47 2.33 -2.69 -6.11
C THR A 47 0.96 -2.82 -5.44
N TYR A 48 0.83 -3.60 -4.36
CA TYR A 48 -0.45 -3.91 -3.74
C TYR A 48 -0.55 -3.42 -2.30
N THR A 49 0.12 -4.10 -1.39
CA THR A 49 -0.03 -3.96 0.06
C THR A 49 0.51 -2.63 0.57
N GLY A 50 1.56 -2.07 -0.04
CA GLY A 50 2.02 -0.72 0.24
C GLY A 50 0.98 0.36 -0.10
N LYS A 51 0.32 0.23 -1.25
CA LYS A 51 -0.76 1.15 -1.68
C LYS A 51 -2.00 1.00 -0.82
N ALA A 52 -2.38 -0.24 -0.49
CA ALA A 52 -3.50 -0.51 0.40
C ALA A 52 -3.26 0.04 1.82
N MET A 53 -2.04 -0.11 2.36
CA MET A 53 -1.67 0.46 3.65
C MET A 53 -1.63 1.99 3.62
N PHE A 54 -1.04 2.58 2.57
CA PHE A 54 -1.06 4.02 2.36
C PHE A 54 -2.49 4.55 2.36
N GLY A 55 -3.39 3.89 1.61
CA GLY A 55 -4.81 4.24 1.57
C GLY A 55 -5.51 4.08 2.92
N LEU A 56 -5.26 3.00 3.65
CA LEU A 56 -5.80 2.80 4.99
C LEU A 56 -5.39 3.94 5.95
N MET A 57 -4.10 4.28 5.99
CA MET A 57 -3.58 5.35 6.84
C MET A 57 -4.18 6.72 6.49
N ASP A 58 -4.32 7.02 5.20
CA ASP A 58 -4.94 8.26 4.73
C ASP A 58 -6.44 8.32 5.07
N GLN A 59 -7.18 7.21 4.93
CA GLN A 59 -8.59 7.15 5.31
C GLN A 59 -8.82 7.27 6.82
N ILE A 60 -7.90 6.75 7.65
CA ILE A 60 -7.90 6.99 9.09
C ILE A 60 -7.72 8.49 9.38
N LYS A 61 -6.74 9.15 8.72
CA LYS A 61 -6.52 10.60 8.88
C LYS A 61 -7.73 11.44 8.45
N LYS A 62 -8.44 11.01 7.41
CA LYS A 62 -9.68 11.63 6.91
C LYS A 62 -10.90 11.36 7.80
N GLY A 63 -10.76 10.57 8.86
CA GLY A 63 -11.85 10.28 9.80
C GLY A 63 -12.91 9.31 9.28
N ARG A 64 -12.59 8.49 8.26
CA ARG A 64 -13.53 7.49 7.73
C ARG A 64 -13.93 6.44 8.79
N PHE A 65 -13.00 6.10 9.66
CA PHE A 65 -13.18 5.07 10.68
C PHE A 65 -13.45 5.69 12.05
N ARG A 66 -14.24 5.01 12.88
CA ARG A 66 -14.56 5.49 14.24
C ARG A 66 -13.31 5.38 15.13
N LYS A 67 -13.14 6.34 16.04
CA LYS A 67 -12.06 6.27 17.04
C LYS A 67 -12.16 4.98 17.86
N GLY A 68 -11.05 4.26 17.99
CA GLY A 68 -10.99 2.99 18.73
C GLY A 68 -11.58 1.78 17.99
N GLN A 69 -11.94 1.92 16.70
CA GLN A 69 -12.36 0.80 15.87
C GLN A 69 -11.17 -0.13 15.59
N ASN A 70 -11.36 -1.43 15.80
CA ASN A 70 -10.38 -2.44 15.41
C ASN A 70 -10.47 -2.67 13.89
N ILE A 71 -9.34 -2.58 13.21
CA ILE A 71 -9.23 -2.79 11.76
C ILE A 71 -8.30 -3.98 11.52
N LEU A 72 -8.78 -4.98 10.77
CA LEU A 72 -7.96 -6.08 10.28
C LEU A 72 -7.42 -5.74 8.90
N PHE A 73 -6.11 -5.52 8.80
CA PHE A 73 -5.44 -5.39 7.51
C PHE A 73 -5.02 -6.78 6.99
N ILE A 74 -5.45 -7.12 5.78
CA ILE A 74 -5.07 -8.39 5.14
C ILE A 74 -3.77 -8.16 4.35
N HIS A 75 -2.65 -8.59 4.92
CA HIS A 75 -1.37 -8.56 4.23
C HIS A 75 -1.27 -9.72 3.23
N THR A 76 -1.57 -9.44 1.96
CA THR A 76 -1.62 -10.44 0.88
C THR A 76 -0.24 -10.86 0.33
N GLY A 77 0.86 -10.56 1.02
CA GLY A 77 2.22 -10.87 0.58
C GLY A 77 2.79 -9.88 -0.44
N GLY A 78 3.53 -10.39 -1.44
CA GLY A 78 4.13 -9.59 -2.52
C GLY A 78 5.59 -9.17 -2.30
N ILE A 79 6.25 -9.64 -1.23
CA ILE A 79 7.58 -9.18 -0.78
C ILE A 79 8.65 -9.14 -1.90
N TYR A 80 8.60 -10.06 -2.87
CA TYR A 80 9.54 -10.08 -4.00
C TYR A 80 9.47 -8.82 -4.89
N GLY A 81 8.36 -8.09 -4.87
CA GLY A 81 8.22 -6.80 -5.54
C GLY A 81 9.15 -5.71 -5.01
N LEU A 82 9.76 -5.90 -3.84
CA LEU A 82 10.76 -4.98 -3.29
C LEU A 82 12.12 -5.07 -3.98
N PHE A 83 12.52 -6.23 -4.50
CA PHE A 83 13.88 -6.40 -5.05
C PHE A 83 14.17 -5.48 -6.24
N PRO A 84 13.28 -5.34 -7.24
CA PRO A 84 13.48 -4.38 -8.33
C PRO A 84 13.47 -2.92 -7.86
N LYS A 85 12.84 -2.63 -6.70
CA LYS A 85 12.72 -1.28 -6.15
C LYS A 85 13.65 -1.00 -4.96
N ARG A 86 14.62 -1.89 -4.72
CA ARG A 86 15.48 -1.84 -3.52
C ARG A 86 16.14 -0.47 -3.34
N GLN A 87 16.67 0.13 -4.40
CA GLN A 87 17.35 1.43 -4.29
C GLN A 87 16.36 2.57 -3.95
N MET A 88 15.16 2.56 -4.51
CA MET A 88 14.12 3.55 -4.17
C MET A 88 13.62 3.39 -2.72
N CYS A 89 13.47 2.14 -2.27
CA CYS A 89 12.99 1.82 -0.94
C CYS A 89 14.08 1.84 0.16
N PHE A 90 15.35 1.64 -0.16
CA PHE A 90 16.40 1.42 0.84
C PHE A 90 17.79 1.91 0.40
N GLY A 91 17.89 2.63 -0.71
CA GLY A 91 19.14 3.25 -1.16
C GLY A 91 19.55 4.45 -0.30
N GLY A 92 20.84 4.77 -0.36
CA GLY A 92 21.40 6.00 0.21
C GLY A 92 21.12 7.23 -0.66
N PRO A 93 21.77 8.37 -0.42
CA PRO A 93 21.54 9.64 -1.13
C PRO A 93 21.72 9.57 -2.66
N ASP A 94 22.39 8.52 -3.17
CA ASP A 94 22.65 8.31 -4.60
C ASP A 94 21.64 7.35 -5.28
N ALA A 95 20.47 7.11 -4.68
CA ALA A 95 19.44 6.29 -5.31
C ALA A 95 18.93 6.96 -6.62
N PRO A 96 18.79 6.23 -7.73
CA PRO A 96 18.32 6.80 -8.99
C PRO A 96 16.92 7.41 -8.81
N GLU A 97 16.72 8.56 -9.44
CA GLU A 97 15.40 9.20 -9.51
C GLU A 97 14.38 8.25 -10.15
N PHE A 98 13.10 8.48 -9.82
CA PHE A 98 12.00 7.65 -10.31
C PHE A 98 12.05 7.56 -11.83
N PRO A 99 12.25 6.37 -12.42
CA PRO A 99 12.09 6.25 -13.86
C PRO A 99 10.64 6.61 -14.21
N ASP A 100 10.48 7.27 -15.34
CA ASP A 100 9.17 7.52 -15.92
C ASP A 100 8.44 6.20 -16.15
N ALA A 101 7.11 6.27 -16.08
CA ALA A 101 6.21 5.14 -16.22
C ALA A 101 6.43 4.31 -17.51
N GLU A 102 7.10 4.88 -18.50
CA GLU A 102 7.33 4.32 -19.83
C GLU A 102 8.59 3.44 -19.94
N ALA A 103 9.36 3.27 -18.86
CA ALA A 103 10.59 2.49 -18.87
C ALA A 103 10.39 0.97 -18.61
N PHE A 104 9.15 0.47 -18.64
CA PHE A 104 8.80 -0.94 -18.44
C PHE A 104 7.98 -1.50 -19.60
#